data_AF-A0A645AGT5-F1
#
_entry.id   AF-A0A645AGT5-F1
#
_cell.length_a   1.000
_cell.length_b   1.000
_cell.length_c   1.000
_cell.angle_alpha   90.00
_cell.angle_beta   90.00
_cell.angle_gamma   90.00
#
_symmetry.space_group_name_H-M   'P 1'
#
loop_
_entity.id
_entity.type
_entity.pdbx_description
1 polymer ?
#
loop_
_entity_poly.entity_id
_entity_poly.type
_entity_poly.pdbx_seq_one_letter_code
_entity_poly.pdbx_strand_id
1 'polypeptide(L)'
;MAFNLIKKYNQLLELGSFNECQRKDSLRQIFKRDFEECNQIIFNQKPVTPTPVDGVIKMDTLFTHLITVMVDKVTRKREYDSHRAIRLHWVKYHLNNSKNENMLLFSVKEPEGYRTYFYDNDEKYVVVLEPLRTKDEYYLLTAYHLTGSDAKRDKIMAKYKKRRLNEVL
;
A
#
# COMPACT_ATOMS: atom_id res chain seq x y z
N MET A 1 12.89 9.21 15.73
CA MET A 1 12.85 8.43 16.99
C MET A 1 12.99 6.97 16.63
N ALA A 2 14.02 6.27 17.15
CA ALA A 2 14.48 4.99 16.59
C ALA A 2 13.53 3.80 16.79
N PHE A 3 12.55 3.90 17.70
CA PHE A 3 11.71 2.76 18.05
C PHE A 3 10.78 2.30 16.92
N ASN A 4 10.22 3.22 16.14
CA ASN A 4 9.39 2.86 14.99
C ASN A 4 10.20 2.19 13.86
N LEU A 5 11.54 2.35 13.84
CA LEU A 5 12.43 1.70 12.87
C LEU A 5 12.75 0.25 13.22
N ILE A 6 12.48 -0.21 14.44
CA ILE A 6 12.68 -1.62 14.83
C ILE A 6 11.39 -2.44 14.83
N LYS A 7 10.23 -1.79 14.62
CA LYS A 7 8.93 -2.46 14.53
C LYS A 7 8.92 -3.46 13.38
N LYS A 8 8.39 -4.65 13.67
CA LYS A 8 8.21 -5.75 12.71
C LYS A 8 6.72 -6.03 12.54
N TYR A 9 6.35 -6.62 11.40
CA TYR A 9 4.99 -7.12 11.21
C TYR A 9 4.65 -8.16 12.32
N ASN A 10 3.46 -8.15 12.92
CA ASN A 10 2.28 -7.29 12.70
C ASN A 10 2.12 -6.17 13.74
N GLN A 11 3.22 -5.66 14.31
CA GLN A 11 3.16 -4.56 15.27
C GLN A 11 2.69 -3.26 14.61
N LEU A 12 2.10 -2.36 15.39
CA LEU A 12 1.73 -1.02 14.93
C LEU A 12 2.81 0.00 15.31
N LEU A 13 2.97 1.02 14.47
CA LEU A 13 3.83 2.17 14.79
C LEU A 13 3.18 3.01 15.90
N GLU A 14 4.01 3.52 16.79
CA GLU A 14 3.59 4.38 17.88
C GLU A 14 3.75 5.84 17.45
N LEU A 15 2.64 6.43 17.00
CA LEU A 15 2.57 7.79 16.46
C LEU A 15 1.63 8.71 17.26
N GLY A 16 0.91 8.18 18.26
CA GLY A 16 -0.13 8.92 18.98
C GLY A 16 0.38 10.11 19.77
N SER A 17 1.61 10.04 20.29
CA SER A 17 2.22 11.11 21.09
C SER A 17 2.96 12.16 20.25
N PHE A 18 3.00 12.02 18.92
CA PHE A 18 3.79 12.88 18.04
C PHE A 18 2.93 13.99 17.43
N ASN A 19 3.49 15.19 17.34
CA ASN A 19 2.92 16.27 16.54
C ASN A 19 3.02 15.94 15.03
N GLU A 20 2.43 16.77 14.17
CA GLU A 20 2.42 16.51 12.72
C GLU A 20 3.82 16.39 12.11
N CYS A 21 4.73 17.31 12.46
CA CYS A 21 6.11 17.30 11.95
C CYS A 21 6.84 16.03 12.40
N GLN A 22 6.77 15.69 13.69
CA GLN A 22 7.38 14.48 14.26
C GLN A 22 6.83 13.20 13.64
N ARG A 23 5.51 13.14 13.39
CA ARG A 23 4.88 12.00 12.69
C ARG A 23 5.42 11.85 11.29
N LYS A 24 5.46 12.96 10.53
CA LYS A 24 5.96 12.98 9.15
C LYS A 24 7.43 12.53 9.09
N ASP A 25 8.27 13.04 9.99
CA ASP A 25 9.69 12.68 10.05
C ASP A 25 9.89 11.21 10.42
N SER A 26 9.13 10.69 11.40
CA SER A 26 9.18 9.28 11.77
C SER A 26 8.75 8.37 10.61
N LEU A 27 7.66 8.71 9.93
CA LEU A 27 7.16 7.95 8.78
C LEU A 27 8.12 8.01 7.59
N ARG A 28 8.73 9.17 7.36
CA ARG A 28 9.71 9.36 6.28
C ARG A 28 10.96 8.51 6.48
N GLN A 29 11.45 8.38 7.71
CA GLN A 29 12.59 7.49 8.01
C GLN A 29 12.26 6.02 7.71
N ILE A 30 11.04 5.57 8.05
CA ILE A 30 10.57 4.21 7.75
C ILE A 30 10.44 4.03 6.24
N PHE A 31 9.83 5.00 5.55
CA PHE A 31 9.68 4.97 4.10
C PHE A 31 11.04 4.89 3.40
N LYS A 32 12.01 5.70 3.84
CA LYS A 32 13.37 5.70 3.31
C LYS A 32 14.02 4.32 3.47
N ARG A 33 13.99 3.75 4.67
CA ARG A 33 14.49 2.39 4.95
C ARG A 33 13.80 1.32 4.09
N ASP A 34 12.50 1.47 3.85
CA ASP A 34 11.68 0.44 3.23
C ASP A 34 11.60 0.51 1.71
N PHE A 35 11.85 1.67 1.11
CA PHE A 35 11.67 1.90 -0.33
C PHE A 35 12.83 2.63 -1.02
N GLU A 36 13.60 3.47 -0.31
CA GLU A 36 14.67 4.27 -0.93
C GLU A 36 16.06 3.65 -0.73
N GLU A 37 16.34 3.13 0.48
CA GLU A 37 17.63 2.53 0.86
C GLU A 37 17.62 1.00 0.74
N CYS A 38 16.48 0.39 0.41
CA CYS A 38 16.39 -1.05 0.25
C CYS A 38 16.79 -1.49 -1.16
N ASN A 39 17.20 -2.77 -1.26
CA ASN A 39 17.28 -3.44 -2.56
C ASN A 39 15.91 -3.41 -3.26
N GLN A 40 15.93 -3.50 -4.58
CA GLN A 40 14.72 -3.49 -5.41
C GLN A 40 13.67 -4.47 -4.86
N ILE A 41 12.46 -3.96 -4.63
CA ILE A 41 11.33 -4.78 -4.18
C ILE A 41 10.87 -5.61 -5.37
N ILE A 42 10.80 -6.93 -5.20
CA ILE A 42 10.38 -7.87 -6.24
C ILE A 42 9.09 -8.53 -5.78
N PHE A 43 8.05 -8.45 -6.61
CA PHE A 43 6.77 -9.11 -6.41
C PHE A 43 6.44 -9.96 -7.64
N ASN A 44 6.15 -11.23 -7.43
CA ASN A 44 5.87 -12.18 -8.51
C ASN A 44 6.94 -12.18 -9.63
N GLN A 45 8.22 -12.16 -9.23
CA GLN A 45 9.40 -12.04 -10.11
C GLN A 45 9.52 -10.72 -10.90
N LYS A 46 8.59 -9.78 -10.73
CA LYS A 46 8.59 -8.47 -11.35
C LYS A 46 9.01 -7.40 -10.34
N PRO A 47 9.81 -6.39 -10.72
CA PRO A 47 10.12 -5.32 -9.80
C PRO A 47 8.89 -4.46 -9.53
N VAL A 48 8.77 -4.00 -8.29
CA VAL A 48 7.75 -3.03 -7.87
C VAL A 48 8.40 -1.66 -7.79
N THR A 49 7.91 -0.73 -8.60
CA THR A 49 8.38 0.65 -8.61
C THR A 49 7.31 1.61 -8.08
N PRO A 50 7.72 2.78 -7.54
CA PRO A 50 6.79 3.81 -7.14
C PRO A 50 6.06 4.41 -8.34
N THR A 51 4.80 4.79 -8.15
CA THR A 51 3.94 5.38 -9.18
C THR A 51 4.66 6.55 -9.91
N PRO A 52 4.81 6.51 -11.25
CA PRO A 52 5.23 7.67 -12.04
C PRO A 52 4.04 8.61 -12.18
N VAL A 53 4.19 9.82 -11.66
CA VAL A 53 3.43 10.97 -12.17
C VAL A 53 4.46 11.85 -12.85
N ASP A 54 4.23 12.18 -14.12
CA ASP A 54 5.13 13.01 -14.92
C ASP A 54 5.42 14.34 -14.20
N GLY A 55 6.69 14.60 -13.93
CA GLY A 55 7.17 15.83 -13.30
C GLY A 55 7.15 15.89 -11.76
N VAL A 56 6.65 14.86 -11.05
CA VAL A 56 6.69 14.79 -9.57
C VAL A 56 7.73 13.78 -9.10
N ILE A 57 8.36 14.05 -7.95
CA ILE A 57 9.20 13.07 -7.26
C ILE A 57 8.33 11.83 -6.96
N LYS A 58 8.52 10.75 -7.73
CA LYS A 58 7.69 9.54 -7.71
C LYS A 58 7.53 8.94 -6.30
N MET A 59 8.60 9.03 -5.52
CA MET A 59 8.65 8.56 -4.12
C MET A 59 7.80 9.40 -3.17
N ASP A 60 7.74 10.71 -3.35
CA ASP A 60 6.94 11.60 -2.47
C ASP A 60 5.45 11.42 -2.68
N THR A 61 5.04 11.22 -3.94
CA THR A 61 3.66 10.88 -4.28
C THR A 61 3.26 9.55 -3.63
N LEU A 62 4.12 8.52 -3.76
CA LEU A 62 3.87 7.23 -3.13
C LEU A 62 3.77 7.36 -1.60
N PHE A 63 4.74 8.02 -0.97
CA PHE A 63 4.74 8.26 0.47
C PHE A 63 3.43 8.92 0.91
N THR A 64 3.00 9.96 0.21
CA THR A 64 1.73 10.65 0.48
C THR A 64 0.54 9.71 0.33
N HIS A 65 0.47 8.90 -0.73
CA HIS A 65 -0.62 7.94 -0.96
C HIS A 65 -0.69 6.83 0.10
N LEU A 66 0.44 6.48 0.71
CA LEU A 66 0.51 5.45 1.75
C LEU A 66 0.10 5.96 3.14
N ILE A 67 0.12 7.27 3.39
CA ILE A 67 -0.22 7.84 4.72
C ILE A 67 -1.47 8.74 4.70
N THR A 68 -2.04 8.99 3.53
CA THR A 68 -3.24 9.84 3.37
C THR A 68 -4.37 9.12 2.65
N VAL A 69 -5.59 9.58 2.90
CA VAL A 69 -6.81 9.17 2.19
C VAL A 69 -7.38 10.35 1.42
N MET A 70 -7.96 10.09 0.25
CA MET A 70 -8.65 11.11 -0.54
C MET A 70 -10.01 11.42 0.11
N VAL A 71 -10.18 12.65 0.58
CA VAL A 71 -11.42 13.12 1.22
C VAL A 71 -12.36 13.80 0.23
N ASP A 72 -11.82 14.34 -0.85
CA ASP A 72 -12.58 14.92 -1.95
C ASP A 72 -12.01 14.43 -3.28
N LYS A 73 -12.88 13.81 -4.09
CA LYS A 73 -12.52 13.26 -5.39
C LYS A 73 -12.41 14.33 -6.48
N VAL A 74 -13.14 15.43 -6.36
CA VAL A 74 -13.17 16.52 -7.35
C VAL A 74 -11.88 17.32 -7.25
N THR A 75 -11.56 17.81 -6.05
CA THR A 75 -10.32 18.58 -5.81
C THR A 75 -9.10 17.68 -5.64
N ARG A 76 -9.29 16.36 -5.58
CA ARG A 76 -8.27 15.36 -5.21
C ARG A 76 -7.61 15.65 -3.85
N LYS A 77 -8.30 16.39 -2.97
CA LYS A 77 -7.80 16.70 -1.62
C LYS A 77 -7.59 15.42 -0.84
N ARG A 78 -6.44 15.32 -0.18
CA ARG A 78 -6.08 14.20 0.68
C ARG A 78 -5.80 14.70 2.09
N GLU A 79 -6.17 13.90 3.08
CA GLU A 79 -5.93 14.18 4.49
C GLU A 79 -5.20 13.00 5.14
N TYR A 80 -4.46 13.29 6.21
CA TYR A 80 -3.73 12.29 6.97
C TYR A 80 -4.66 11.19 7.50
N ASP A 81 -4.26 9.94 7.30
CA ASP A 81 -4.98 8.75 7.76
C ASP A 81 -4.12 7.97 8.75
N SER A 82 -4.52 8.01 10.03
CA SER A 82 -3.81 7.34 11.11
C SER A 82 -3.75 5.82 10.93
N HIS A 83 -4.81 5.19 10.41
CA HIS A 83 -4.87 3.74 10.24
C HIS A 83 -3.90 3.24 9.17
N ARG A 84 -3.70 4.04 8.13
CA ARG A 84 -2.69 3.81 7.10
C ARG A 84 -1.28 4.04 7.62
N ALA A 85 -1.06 5.20 8.22
CA ALA A 85 0.26 5.62 8.69
C ALA A 85 0.88 4.62 9.66
N ILE A 86 0.12 4.12 10.65
CA ILE A 86 0.64 3.17 11.64
C ILE A 86 1.03 1.79 11.07
N ARG A 87 0.67 1.51 9.81
CA ARG A 87 0.95 0.26 9.08
C ARG A 87 1.88 0.46 7.89
N LEU A 88 2.55 1.61 7.77
CA LEU A 88 3.40 1.91 6.63
C LEU A 88 4.45 0.82 6.35
N HIS A 89 5.09 0.30 7.41
CA HIS A 89 6.10 -0.76 7.30
C HIS A 89 5.56 -2.13 6.88
N TRP A 90 4.23 -2.34 6.90
CA TRP A 90 3.62 -3.60 6.48
C TRP A 90 3.68 -3.78 4.95
N VAL A 91 3.72 -2.67 4.20
CA VAL A 91 3.70 -2.70 2.73
C VAL A 91 4.87 -3.53 2.19
N LYS A 92 6.10 -3.23 2.64
CA LYS A 92 7.30 -3.97 2.23
C LYS A 92 7.21 -5.44 2.63
N TYR A 93 6.75 -5.74 3.84
CA TYR A 93 6.59 -7.11 4.33
C TYR A 93 5.66 -7.92 3.44
N HIS A 94 4.54 -7.33 3.03
CA HIS A 94 3.58 -7.96 2.13
C HIS A 94 4.11 -8.10 0.70
N LEU A 95 4.81 -7.10 0.16
CA LEU A 95 5.38 -7.16 -1.19
C LEU A 95 6.49 -8.21 -1.32
N ASN A 96 7.28 -8.41 -0.26
CA ASN A 96 8.29 -9.47 -0.19
C ASN A 96 7.69 -10.87 0.00
N ASN A 97 6.36 -11.02 -0.12
CA ASN A 97 5.62 -12.27 0.03
C ASN A 97 5.97 -13.04 1.32
N SER A 98 6.24 -12.32 2.41
CA SER A 98 6.71 -12.93 3.67
C SER A 98 5.60 -13.63 4.45
N LYS A 99 4.33 -13.47 4.04
CA LYS A 99 3.16 -14.18 4.58
C LYS A 99 2.50 -15.00 3.47
N ASN A 100 2.35 -16.30 3.70
CA ASN A 100 1.76 -17.24 2.74
C ASN A 100 0.36 -17.75 3.14
N GLU A 101 -0.06 -17.49 4.39
CA GLU A 101 -1.33 -17.99 4.93
C GLU A 101 -2.42 -16.92 4.85
N ASN A 102 -3.66 -17.33 4.55
CA ASN A 102 -4.85 -16.46 4.48
C ASN A 102 -4.73 -15.21 3.59
N MET A 103 -3.80 -15.23 2.63
CA MET A 103 -3.62 -14.17 1.65
C MET A 103 -4.45 -14.42 0.40
N LEU A 104 -5.02 -13.36 -0.16
CA LEU A 104 -5.65 -13.38 -1.48
C LEU A 104 -4.88 -12.50 -2.44
N LEU A 105 -4.42 -13.09 -3.54
CA LEU A 105 -3.78 -12.41 -4.66
C LEU A 105 -4.65 -12.57 -5.90
N PHE A 106 -5.06 -11.45 -6.50
CA PHE A 106 -5.89 -11.47 -7.70
C PHE A 106 -5.81 -10.16 -8.49
N SER A 107 -5.96 -10.25 -9.81
CA SER A 107 -6.05 -9.08 -10.69
C SER A 107 -7.49 -8.82 -11.12
N VAL A 108 -7.82 -7.55 -11.37
CA VAL A 108 -9.16 -7.09 -11.78
C VAL A 108 -9.01 -5.97 -12.81
N LYS A 109 -9.93 -5.93 -13.77
CA LYS A 109 -10.10 -4.76 -14.66
C LYS A 109 -10.95 -3.70 -13.97
N GLU A 110 -10.34 -2.60 -13.56
CA GLU A 110 -11.01 -1.38 -13.10
C GLU A 110 -11.20 -0.38 -14.25
N PRO A 111 -12.09 0.62 -14.12
CA PRO A 111 -12.28 1.65 -15.15
C PRO A 111 -11.00 2.37 -15.53
N GLU A 112 -10.10 2.60 -14.56
CA GLU A 112 -8.82 3.30 -14.75
C GLU A 112 -7.70 2.40 -15.30
N GLY A 113 -7.87 1.08 -15.31
CA GLY A 113 -6.80 0.15 -15.68
C GLY A 113 -6.87 -1.19 -14.96
N TYR A 114 -5.89 -2.06 -15.22
CA TYR A 114 -5.76 -3.30 -14.47
C TYR A 114 -5.18 -3.00 -13.08
N ARG A 115 -5.70 -3.68 -12.06
CA ARG A 115 -5.21 -3.58 -10.69
C ARG A 115 -4.99 -4.98 -10.15
N THR A 116 -3.84 -5.20 -9.53
CA THR A 116 -3.53 -6.42 -8.78
C THR A 116 -3.69 -6.12 -7.29
N TYR A 117 -4.55 -6.87 -6.63
CA TYR A 117 -4.85 -6.75 -5.21
C TYR A 117 -4.14 -7.85 -4.44
N PHE A 118 -3.46 -7.46 -3.38
CA PHE A 118 -2.92 -8.36 -2.37
C PHE A 118 -3.61 -8.07 -1.05
N TYR A 119 -4.33 -9.06 -0.54
CA TYR A 119 -5.24 -8.87 0.59
C TYR A 119 -4.94 -9.87 1.71
N ASP A 120 -4.60 -9.35 2.87
CA ASP A 120 -4.47 -10.07 4.12
C ASP A 120 -5.84 -10.20 4.78
N ASN A 121 -6.40 -11.41 4.80
CA ASN A 121 -7.71 -11.65 5.40
C ASN A 121 -7.70 -11.53 6.93
N ASP A 122 -6.59 -11.83 7.59
CA ASP A 122 -6.51 -11.81 9.05
C ASP A 122 -6.48 -10.36 9.53
N GLU A 123 -5.59 -9.57 8.91
CA GLU A 123 -5.37 -8.17 9.26
C GLU A 123 -6.30 -7.19 8.53
N LYS A 124 -7.16 -7.71 7.65
CA LYS A 124 -8.01 -6.91 6.75
C LYS A 124 -7.23 -5.83 6.00
N TYR A 125 -5.99 -6.14 5.60
CA TYR A 125 -5.06 -5.19 5.00
C TYR A 125 -4.89 -5.41 3.50
N VAL A 126 -4.94 -4.34 2.72
CA VAL A 126 -4.93 -4.39 1.26
C VAL A 126 -3.74 -3.61 0.72
N VAL A 127 -2.97 -4.24 -0.16
CA VAL A 127 -1.98 -3.58 -1.02
C VAL A 127 -2.51 -3.59 -2.45
N VAL A 128 -2.43 -2.46 -3.15
CA VAL A 128 -2.93 -2.31 -4.52
C VAL A 128 -1.77 -1.96 -5.45
N LEU A 129 -1.58 -2.81 -6.45
CA LEU A 129 -0.60 -2.68 -7.51
C LEU A 129 -1.29 -2.41 -8.85
N GLU A 130 -0.57 -1.79 -9.77
CA GLU A 130 -0.92 -1.67 -11.18
C GLU A 130 0.14 -2.39 -12.02
N PRO A 131 -0.20 -3.46 -12.76
CA PRO A 131 0.71 -4.05 -13.72
C PRO A 131 0.93 -3.09 -14.89
N LEU A 132 2.19 -2.83 -15.22
CA LEU A 132 2.54 -2.12 -16.44
C LEU A 132 2.37 -3.04 -17.63
N ARG A 133 1.67 -2.57 -18.66
CA ARG A 133 1.53 -3.34 -19.91
C ARG A 133 2.77 -3.28 -20.80
N THR A 134 3.56 -2.21 -20.66
CA THR A 134 4.72 -1.92 -21.53
C THR A 134 6.05 -2.38 -20.94
N LYS A 135 6.08 -2.71 -19.64
CA LYS A 135 7.27 -3.19 -18.93
C LYS A 135 6.82 -4.29 -17.98
N ASP A 136 7.65 -5.30 -17.78
CA ASP A 136 7.35 -6.41 -16.88
C ASP A 136 7.55 -6.01 -15.41
N GLU A 137 6.81 -4.99 -14.95
CA GLU A 137 6.95 -4.37 -13.63
C GLU A 137 5.56 -4.03 -13.05
N TYR A 138 5.50 -3.82 -11.73
CA TYR A 138 4.32 -3.29 -11.05
C TYR A 138 4.56 -1.89 -10.53
N TYR A 139 3.52 -1.06 -10.55
CA TYR A 139 3.47 0.15 -9.75
C TYR A 139 2.72 -0.06 -8.45
N LEU A 140 3.35 0.29 -7.33
CA LEU A 140 2.65 0.41 -6.07
C LEU A 140 1.84 1.69 -6.05
N LEU A 141 0.51 1.55 -5.94
CA LEU A 141 -0.40 2.70 -5.91
C LEU A 141 -0.68 3.16 -4.49
N THR A 142 -1.05 2.20 -3.63
CA THR A 142 -1.50 2.47 -2.26
C THR A 142 -1.59 1.18 -1.46
N ALA A 143 -1.67 1.33 -0.14
CA ALA A 143 -2.01 0.25 0.78
C ALA A 143 -2.82 0.81 1.95
N TYR A 144 -3.75 0.01 2.48
CA TYR A 144 -4.65 0.46 3.54
C TYR A 144 -5.32 -0.70 4.27
N HIS A 145 -5.71 -0.44 5.50
CA HIS A 145 -6.58 -1.32 6.28
C HIS A 145 -8.05 -1.09 5.88
N LEU A 146 -8.83 -2.16 5.68
CA LEU A 146 -10.26 -2.05 5.43
C LEU A 146 -10.97 -1.62 6.71
N THR A 147 -11.63 -0.47 6.67
CA THR A 147 -12.44 0.05 7.77
C THR A 147 -13.84 0.44 7.28
N GLY A 148 -14.74 0.72 8.23
CA GLY A 148 -16.04 1.31 7.95
C GLY A 148 -16.93 0.48 7.03
N SER A 149 -17.58 1.14 6.08
CA SER A 149 -18.55 0.53 5.16
C SER A 149 -17.90 -0.45 4.17
N ASP A 150 -16.65 -0.21 3.78
CA ASP A 150 -15.90 -1.09 2.88
C ASP A 150 -15.59 -2.44 3.55
N ALA A 151 -15.26 -2.42 4.85
CA ALA A 151 -15.10 -3.64 5.65
C ALA A 151 -16.45 -4.36 5.86
N LYS A 152 -17.52 -3.63 6.24
CA LYS A 152 -18.86 -4.21 6.46
C LYS A 152 -19.43 -4.92 5.23
N ARG A 153 -19.06 -4.48 4.03
CA ARG A 153 -19.52 -5.06 2.76
C ARG A 153 -18.59 -6.12 2.20
N ASP A 154 -17.52 -6.46 2.91
CA ASP A 154 -16.46 -7.35 2.45
C ASP A 154 -16.01 -7.01 1.01
N LYS A 155 -15.82 -5.71 0.74
CA LYS A 155 -15.66 -5.18 -0.61
C LYS A 155 -14.58 -5.89 -1.42
N ILE A 156 -13.47 -6.26 -0.78
CA ILE A 156 -12.37 -6.96 -1.43
C ILE A 156 -12.74 -8.41 -1.74
N MET A 157 -13.42 -9.12 -0.83
CA MET A 157 -13.93 -10.47 -1.11
C MET A 157 -14.99 -10.47 -2.21
N ALA A 158 -15.89 -9.49 -2.19
CA ALA A 158 -16.89 -9.33 -3.25
C ALA A 158 -16.21 -9.12 -4.61
N LYS A 159 -15.14 -8.33 -4.65
CA LYS A 159 -14.33 -8.12 -5.86
C LYS A 159 -13.63 -9.40 -6.30
N TYR A 160 -13.00 -10.12 -5.37
CA TYR A 160 -12.35 -11.40 -5.63
C TYR A 160 -13.33 -12.42 -6.21
N LYS A 161 -14.52 -12.56 -5.63
CA LYS A 161 -15.52 -13.55 -6.06
C LYS A 161 -16.16 -13.21 -7.41
N LYS A 162 -16.37 -11.93 -7.72
CA LYS A 162 -17.20 -11.50 -8.87
C LYS A 162 -16.42 -10.95 -10.05
N ARG A 163 -15.21 -10.43 -9.84
CA ARG A 163 -14.49 -9.62 -10.84
C ARG A 163 -13.04 -10.02 -11.06
N ARG A 164 -12.53 -11.04 -10.36
CA ARG A 164 -11.15 -11.51 -10.58
C ARG A 164 -10.96 -12.00 -12.01
N LEU A 165 -9.78 -11.75 -12.55
CA LEU A 165 -9.31 -12.39 -13.77
C LEU A 165 -8.92 -13.85 -13.47
N ASN A 166 -8.80 -14.66 -14.51
CA ASN A 166 -8.39 -16.07 -14.39
C ASN A 166 -6.90 -16.20 -14.01
N GLU A 167 -6.11 -15.17 -14.29
CA GLU A 167 -4.67 -15.11 -14.00
C GLU A 167 -4.33 -13.82 -13.26
N VAL A 168 -3.21 -13.84 -12.55
CA VAL A 168 -2.60 -12.65 -11.95
C VAL A 168 -1.68 -12.04 -13.01
N LEU A 169 -2.01 -10.81 -13.40
CA LEU A 169 -1.24 -10.01 -14.37
C LEU A 169 0.04 -9.50 -13.73
#